data_AF-A7F8T9-F1
#
_entry.id   AF-A7F8T9-F1
#
_cell.length_a   1.000
_cell.length_b   1.000
_cell.length_c   1.000
_cell.angle_alpha   90.00
_cell.angle_beta   90.00
_cell.angle_gamma   90.00
#
_symmetry.space_group_name_H-M   'P 1'
#
loop_
_entity.id
_entity.type
_entity.pdbx_description
1 polymer ?
#
loop_
_entity_poly.entity_id
_entity_poly.type
_entity_poly.pdbx_seq_one_letter_code
_entity_poly.pdbx_strand_id
1 'polypeptide(L)'
;MTETLRRRLLLDIAELQAKPYPNIFLHVDDENLNRACLVLTVEEYGPLHMRLDFPSDYPIQPPIIKIDSNISHPNIIRGQICASILNTPEGWTPAYTLKGFAIQLLSFFASDAIEQVNGKGRVYLRDYRARSKAADGRMGFCCTGGFGNIPPFKLIFHFMNDVMVKFNKDTLVNTNNSSDINTKTIQSTLTHASEKAIESYFHLFHLLICLAIDDPSVVGYANDLIDKFVNGGTSKSSCPNLNHILIASLISDVEVSYKTMETMIKEAITRNVVWMLGEQPGLSYIEPSEVSQYRLEKTFEASKTSYRILMFLKIFKTTAIGKPKKPLSQLANEAFKRHGAPPRGSARYLADWTKRIHLIASFPDFFRVMGMGRVYK
;
A
#
# COMPACT_ATOMS: atom_id res chain seq x y z
N MET A 1 9.56 -16.85 -4.96
CA MET A 1 8.34 -16.97 -5.79
C MET A 1 8.79 -17.10 -7.23
N THR A 2 8.35 -18.13 -7.96
CA THR A 2 8.66 -18.29 -9.39
C THR A 2 7.92 -17.23 -10.21
N GLU A 3 8.46 -16.87 -11.37
CA GLU A 3 7.85 -15.85 -12.25
C GLU A 3 6.44 -16.27 -12.72
N THR A 4 6.25 -17.56 -12.99
CA THR A 4 4.98 -18.15 -13.39
C THR A 4 3.92 -18.07 -12.29
N LEU A 5 4.27 -18.41 -11.04
CA LEU A 5 3.38 -18.27 -9.88
C LEU A 5 2.98 -16.82 -9.68
N ARG A 6 3.95 -15.90 -9.71
CA ARG A 6 3.70 -14.46 -9.53
C ARG A 6 2.72 -13.93 -10.56
N ARG A 7 2.94 -14.25 -11.83
CA ARG A 7 2.07 -13.83 -12.93
C ARG A 7 0.65 -14.37 -12.74
N ARG A 8 0.51 -15.64 -12.38
CA ARG A 8 -0.80 -16.26 -12.17
C ARG A 8 -1.56 -15.59 -11.01
N LEU A 9 -0.91 -15.40 -9.86
CA LEU A 9 -1.53 -14.76 -8.69
C LEU A 9 -1.97 -13.33 -8.99
N LEU A 10 -1.14 -12.53 -9.68
CA LEU A 10 -1.51 -11.17 -10.07
C LEU A 10 -2.76 -11.13 -10.96
N LEU A 11 -2.92 -12.09 -11.87
CA LEU A 11 -4.11 -12.20 -12.71
C LEU A 11 -5.36 -12.58 -11.89
N ASP A 12 -5.26 -13.59 -11.02
CA ASP A 12 -6.35 -14.01 -10.15
C ASP A 12 -6.80 -12.89 -9.18
N ILE A 13 -5.83 -12.16 -8.60
CA ILE A 13 -6.08 -11.02 -7.71
C ILE A 13 -6.74 -9.87 -8.49
N ALA A 14 -6.21 -9.53 -9.66
CA ALA A 14 -6.75 -8.47 -10.50
C ALA A 14 -8.19 -8.79 -10.95
N GLU A 15 -8.49 -10.06 -11.26
CA GLU A 15 -9.85 -10.49 -11.62
C GLU A 15 -10.85 -10.22 -10.48
N LEU A 16 -10.50 -10.59 -9.24
CA LEU A 16 -11.33 -10.39 -8.06
C LEU A 16 -11.50 -8.91 -7.69
N GLN A 17 -10.46 -8.09 -7.87
CA GLN A 17 -10.49 -6.66 -7.54
C GLN A 17 -11.18 -5.81 -8.61
N ALA A 18 -10.97 -6.10 -9.90
CA ALA A 18 -11.52 -5.32 -10.99
C ALA A 18 -13.04 -5.53 -11.16
N LYS A 19 -13.52 -6.74 -10.86
CA LYS A 19 -14.95 -7.10 -10.91
C LYS A 19 -15.33 -7.83 -9.61
N PRO A 20 -15.51 -7.11 -8.50
CA PRO A 20 -15.85 -7.71 -7.22
C PRO A 20 -17.16 -8.50 -7.34
N TYR A 21 -17.17 -9.70 -6.77
CA TYR A 21 -18.37 -10.53 -6.69
C TYR A 21 -19.08 -10.21 -5.37
N PRO A 22 -20.42 -10.07 -5.34
CA PRO A 22 -21.14 -9.79 -4.11
C PRO A 22 -20.78 -10.79 -3.01
N ASN A 23 -20.60 -10.29 -1.78
CA ASN A 23 -20.29 -11.11 -0.61
C ASN A 23 -18.94 -11.84 -0.62
N ILE A 24 -18.05 -11.52 -1.56
CA ILE A 24 -16.69 -12.08 -1.63
C ILE A 24 -15.67 -10.94 -1.57
N PHE A 25 -14.81 -10.97 -0.57
CA PHE A 25 -13.75 -9.97 -0.39
C PHE A 25 -12.41 -10.66 -0.26
N LEU A 26 -11.45 -10.26 -1.10
CA LEU A 26 -10.07 -10.74 -1.05
C LEU A 26 -9.15 -9.64 -0.54
N HIS A 27 -8.42 -9.93 0.52
CA HIS A 27 -7.38 -9.08 1.08
C HIS A 27 -6.03 -9.75 0.89
N VAL A 28 -5.13 -9.10 0.15
CA VAL A 28 -3.80 -9.62 -0.14
C VAL A 28 -2.75 -8.88 0.68
N ASP A 29 -1.63 -9.54 0.95
CA ASP A 29 -0.48 -8.91 1.63
C ASP A 29 0.45 -8.34 0.56
N ASP A 30 0.70 -7.03 0.63
CA ASP A 30 1.60 -6.33 -0.29
C ASP A 30 3.05 -6.84 -0.18
N GLU A 31 3.45 -7.35 0.98
CA GLU A 31 4.79 -7.89 1.22
C GLU A 31 4.89 -9.38 0.82
N ASN A 32 3.78 -10.12 0.90
CA ASN A 32 3.74 -11.54 0.61
C ASN A 32 2.48 -12.00 -0.14
N LEU A 33 2.53 -11.89 -1.47
CA LEU A 33 1.44 -12.33 -2.35
C LEU A 33 1.14 -13.85 -2.28
N ASN A 34 1.99 -14.67 -1.65
CA ASN A 34 1.69 -16.09 -1.44
C ASN A 34 0.65 -16.32 -0.33
N ARG A 35 0.17 -15.26 0.34
CA ARG A 35 -0.88 -15.34 1.35
C ARG A 35 -1.96 -14.32 1.09
N ALA A 36 -3.20 -14.70 1.38
CA ALA A 36 -4.35 -13.81 1.33
C ALA A 36 -5.38 -14.18 2.39
N CYS A 37 -6.24 -13.22 2.73
CA CYS A 37 -7.45 -13.44 3.50
C CYS A 37 -8.67 -13.33 2.58
N LEU A 38 -9.51 -14.36 2.62
CA LEU A 38 -10.78 -14.41 1.93
C LEU A 38 -11.90 -14.23 2.96
N VAL A 39 -12.74 -13.22 2.78
CA VAL A 39 -13.93 -13.00 3.59
C VAL A 39 -15.16 -13.27 2.75
N LEU A 40 -15.96 -14.25 3.17
CA LEU A 40 -17.24 -14.58 2.55
C LEU A 40 -18.37 -14.13 3.46
N THR A 41 -19.26 -13.26 2.98
CA THR A 41 -20.45 -12.86 3.75
C THR A 41 -21.59 -13.82 3.45
N VAL A 42 -21.86 -14.73 4.37
CA VAL A 42 -22.85 -15.79 4.17
C VAL A 42 -24.10 -15.43 4.97
N GLU A 43 -25.27 -15.56 4.34
CA GLU A 43 -26.54 -15.35 5.02
C GLU A 43 -26.64 -16.27 6.24
N GLU A 44 -27.15 -15.74 7.36
CA GLU A 44 -27.26 -16.41 8.66
C GLU A 44 -25.95 -16.81 9.40
N TYR A 45 -24.83 -16.95 8.70
CA TYR A 45 -23.51 -17.13 9.34
C TYR A 45 -22.76 -15.79 9.53
N GLY A 46 -23.10 -14.76 8.74
CA GLY A 46 -22.36 -13.51 8.72
C GLY A 46 -21.02 -13.64 7.98
N PRO A 47 -20.06 -12.73 8.24
CA PRO A 47 -18.76 -12.75 7.58
C PRO A 47 -17.86 -13.88 8.10
N LEU A 48 -17.50 -14.79 7.18
CA LEU A 48 -16.59 -15.91 7.41
C LEU A 48 -15.18 -15.54 6.90
N HIS A 49 -14.23 -15.44 7.83
CA HIS A 49 -12.83 -15.16 7.54
C HIS A 49 -12.05 -16.46 7.32
N MET A 50 -11.33 -16.53 6.21
CA MET A 50 -10.51 -17.67 5.82
C MET A 50 -9.13 -17.19 5.37
N ARG A 51 -8.10 -17.98 5.69
CA ARG A 51 -6.74 -17.79 5.19
C ARG A 51 -6.49 -18.67 3.99
N LEU A 52 -5.86 -18.08 2.98
CA LEU A 52 -5.35 -18.76 1.81
C LEU A 52 -3.81 -18.73 1.84
N ASP A 53 -3.19 -19.90 1.72
CA ASP A 53 -1.76 -20.05 1.46
C ASP A 53 -1.59 -20.65 0.05
N PHE A 54 -0.92 -19.92 -0.84
CA PHE A 54 -0.67 -20.36 -2.22
C PHE A 54 0.66 -21.15 -2.28
N PRO A 55 0.61 -22.45 -2.63
CA PRO A 55 1.82 -23.27 -2.74
C PRO A 55 2.69 -22.85 -3.93
N SER A 56 3.96 -23.29 -3.94
CA SER A 56 4.94 -22.90 -4.97
C SER A 56 4.56 -23.34 -6.39
N ASP A 57 3.72 -24.37 -6.49
CA ASP A 57 3.23 -24.96 -7.73
C ASP A 57 1.79 -24.55 -8.07
N TYR A 58 1.18 -23.61 -7.35
CA TYR A 58 -0.10 -23.02 -7.76
C TYR A 58 -0.01 -22.45 -9.20
N PRO A 59 -0.98 -22.74 -10.09
CA PRO A 59 -2.30 -23.33 -9.85
C PRO A 59 -2.38 -24.85 -10.08
N ILE A 60 -1.25 -25.55 -10.19
CA ILE A 60 -1.24 -27.01 -10.33
C ILE A 60 -1.91 -27.64 -9.11
N GLN A 61 -1.53 -27.18 -7.92
CA GLN A 61 -2.22 -27.49 -6.67
C GLN A 61 -3.17 -26.33 -6.27
N PRO A 62 -4.30 -26.63 -5.59
CA PRO A 62 -5.21 -25.62 -5.08
C PRO A 62 -4.54 -24.75 -3.99
N PRO A 63 -5.11 -23.57 -3.67
CA PRO A 63 -4.72 -22.84 -2.49
C PRO A 63 -5.09 -23.64 -1.23
N ILE A 64 -4.20 -23.64 -0.24
CA ILE A 64 -4.48 -24.24 1.07
C ILE A 64 -5.37 -23.28 1.85
N ILE A 65 -6.54 -23.75 2.29
CA ILE A 65 -7.51 -22.93 3.01
C ILE A 65 -7.71 -23.35 4.46
N LYS A 66 -7.79 -22.37 5.36
CA LYS A 66 -8.17 -22.55 6.77
C LYS A 66 -9.21 -21.52 7.16
N ILE A 67 -10.26 -21.93 7.87
CA ILE A 67 -11.23 -21.00 8.41
C ILE A 67 -10.77 -20.50 9.79
N ASP A 68 -10.69 -19.18 9.93
CA ASP A 68 -10.34 -18.52 11.19
C ASP A 68 -11.60 -18.15 11.99
N SER A 69 -12.76 -17.98 11.32
CA SER A 69 -14.04 -17.78 12.00
C SER A 69 -14.46 -19.02 12.80
N ASN A 70 -14.90 -18.80 14.04
CA ASN A 70 -15.43 -19.85 14.90
C ASN A 70 -16.89 -20.15 14.56
N ILE A 71 -17.13 -21.15 13.71
CA ILE A 71 -18.49 -21.59 13.34
C ILE A 71 -18.70 -23.07 13.58
N SER A 72 -19.95 -23.44 13.87
CA SER A 72 -20.41 -24.82 13.84
C SER A 72 -20.79 -25.17 12.40
N HIS A 73 -20.16 -26.19 11.81
CA HIS A 73 -20.49 -26.68 10.47
C HIS A 73 -20.12 -28.18 10.35
N PRO A 74 -20.92 -29.04 9.68
CA PRO A 74 -20.65 -30.49 9.62
C PRO A 74 -19.32 -30.84 8.97
N ASN A 75 -18.86 -30.00 8.04
CA ASN A 75 -17.61 -30.19 7.29
C ASN A 75 -16.48 -29.26 7.75
N ILE A 76 -16.56 -28.67 8.94
CA ILE A 76 -15.43 -27.93 9.54
C ILE A 76 -14.90 -28.71 10.74
N ILE A 77 -13.64 -29.14 10.65
CA ILE A 77 -12.97 -29.89 11.70
C ILE A 77 -11.67 -29.16 12.05
N ARG A 78 -11.56 -28.63 13.27
CA ARG A 78 -10.37 -27.90 13.76
C ARG A 78 -9.90 -26.79 12.79
N GLY A 79 -10.83 -26.05 12.21
CA GLY A 79 -10.54 -24.96 11.26
C GLY A 79 -10.20 -25.42 9.83
N GLN A 80 -10.26 -26.72 9.53
CA GLN A 80 -10.11 -27.24 8.17
C GLN A 80 -11.47 -27.52 7.55
N ILE A 81 -11.60 -27.22 6.25
CA ILE A 81 -12.82 -27.47 5.47
C ILE A 81 -12.68 -28.82 4.78
N CYS A 82 -13.46 -29.80 5.21
CA CYS A 82 -13.50 -31.14 4.64
C CYS A 82 -14.58 -31.22 3.55
N ALA A 83 -14.27 -30.65 2.39
CA ALA A 83 -15.15 -30.67 1.22
C ALA A 83 -14.43 -31.26 0.00
N SER A 84 -15.16 -31.95 -0.87
CA SER A 84 -14.60 -32.59 -2.08
C SER A 84 -13.96 -31.58 -3.03
N ILE A 85 -14.53 -30.38 -3.12
CA ILE A 85 -13.98 -29.21 -3.83
C ILE A 85 -12.54 -28.86 -3.41
N LEU A 86 -12.11 -29.22 -2.19
CA LEU A 86 -10.78 -28.90 -1.67
C LEU A 86 -9.84 -30.11 -1.63
N ASN A 87 -10.38 -31.32 -1.48
CA ASN A 87 -9.60 -32.48 -1.03
C ASN A 87 -9.72 -33.71 -1.95
N THR A 88 -10.23 -33.55 -3.18
CA THR A 88 -10.28 -34.63 -4.17
C THR A 88 -9.51 -34.25 -5.43
N PRO A 89 -8.82 -35.20 -6.09
CA PRO A 89 -8.17 -34.96 -7.39
C PRO A 89 -9.12 -34.45 -8.47
N GLU A 90 -10.42 -34.73 -8.33
CA GLU A 90 -11.50 -34.31 -9.23
C GLU A 90 -12.04 -32.91 -8.89
N GLY A 91 -11.79 -32.41 -7.66
CA GLY A 91 -12.34 -31.16 -7.13
C GLY A 91 -11.59 -29.90 -7.54
N TRP A 92 -10.35 -30.03 -8.04
CA TRP A 92 -9.54 -28.91 -8.49
C TRP A 92 -8.89 -29.20 -9.85
N THR A 93 -8.90 -28.20 -10.73
CA THR A 93 -8.08 -28.21 -11.94
C THR A 93 -7.34 -26.87 -12.07
N PRO A 94 -6.16 -26.83 -12.70
CA PRO A 94 -5.41 -25.58 -12.88
C PRO A 94 -6.14 -24.53 -13.74
N ALA A 95 -7.20 -24.95 -14.44
CA ALA A 95 -8.08 -24.08 -15.21
C ALA A 95 -9.03 -23.25 -14.32
N TYR A 96 -9.27 -23.65 -13.07
CA TYR A 96 -10.07 -22.86 -12.14
C TYR A 96 -9.37 -21.56 -11.76
N THR A 97 -10.13 -20.47 -11.70
CA THR A 97 -9.66 -19.17 -11.19
C THR A 97 -9.93 -19.06 -9.70
N LEU A 98 -9.18 -18.19 -9.03
CA LEU A 98 -9.42 -17.91 -7.60
C LEU A 98 -10.84 -17.37 -7.37
N LYS A 99 -11.38 -16.63 -8.33
CA LYS A 99 -12.76 -16.16 -8.30
C LYS A 99 -13.77 -17.30 -8.37
N GLY A 100 -13.61 -18.22 -9.33
CA GLY A 100 -14.47 -19.40 -9.45
C GLY A 100 -14.44 -20.25 -8.18
N PHE A 101 -13.25 -20.44 -7.61
CA PHE A 101 -13.05 -21.12 -6.34
C PHE A 101 -13.81 -20.45 -5.18
N ALA A 102 -13.66 -19.12 -5.02
CA ALA A 102 -14.33 -18.37 -3.96
C ALA A 102 -15.87 -18.43 -4.08
N ILE A 103 -16.41 -18.38 -5.31
CA ILE A 103 -17.84 -18.51 -5.57
C ILE A 103 -18.36 -19.88 -5.15
N GLN A 104 -17.62 -20.94 -5.47
CA GLN A 104 -18.02 -22.29 -5.08
C GLN A 104 -17.99 -22.47 -3.55
N LEU A 105 -17.01 -21.89 -2.84
CA LEU A 105 -16.99 -21.87 -1.38
C LEU A 105 -18.18 -21.08 -0.79
N LEU A 106 -18.50 -19.92 -1.37
CA LEU A 106 -19.66 -19.14 -0.95
C LEU A 106 -20.94 -19.97 -1.11
N SER A 107 -21.11 -20.63 -2.26
CA SER A 107 -22.25 -21.53 -2.51
C SER A 107 -22.29 -22.69 -1.52
N PHE A 108 -21.14 -23.27 -1.17
CA PHE A 108 -21.05 -24.35 -0.20
C PHE A 108 -21.57 -23.93 1.18
N PHE A 109 -21.15 -22.77 1.68
CA PHE A 109 -21.60 -22.27 2.99
C PHE A 109 -23.02 -21.71 2.98
N ALA A 110 -23.48 -21.16 1.85
CA ALA A 110 -24.83 -20.62 1.69
C ALA A 110 -25.89 -21.71 1.48
N SER A 111 -25.50 -22.94 1.11
CA SER A 111 -26.44 -24.04 0.85
C SER A 111 -27.28 -24.38 2.09
N ASP A 112 -28.56 -24.68 1.90
CA ASP A 112 -29.44 -25.09 3.00
C ASP A 112 -29.08 -26.46 3.58
N ALA A 113 -28.50 -27.32 2.74
CA ALA A 113 -28.11 -28.66 3.11
C ALA A 113 -26.96 -29.17 2.23
N ILE A 114 -26.14 -30.06 2.80
CA ILE A 114 -24.93 -30.60 2.17
C ILE A 114 -24.97 -32.13 2.22
N GLU A 115 -24.65 -32.77 1.10
CA GLU A 115 -24.46 -34.22 1.01
C GLU A 115 -23.15 -34.65 1.67
N GLN A 116 -23.22 -35.67 2.53
CA GLN A 116 -22.04 -36.19 3.22
C GLN A 116 -21.44 -37.38 2.46
N VAL A 117 -20.14 -37.28 2.17
CA VAL A 117 -19.38 -38.32 1.43
C VAL A 117 -19.32 -39.68 2.14
N ASN A 118 -19.57 -39.72 3.46
CA ASN A 118 -19.46 -40.93 4.29
C ASN A 118 -20.77 -41.73 4.39
N GLY A 119 -21.66 -41.66 3.39
CA GLY A 119 -22.93 -42.40 3.39
C GLY A 119 -23.96 -41.92 4.42
N LYS A 120 -23.73 -40.75 5.05
CA LYS A 120 -24.63 -40.16 6.06
C LYS A 120 -25.79 -39.34 5.46
N GLY A 121 -25.92 -39.34 4.13
CA GLY A 121 -26.96 -38.62 3.40
C GLY A 121 -26.87 -37.10 3.55
N ARG A 122 -28.00 -36.44 3.29
CA ARG A 122 -28.13 -34.99 3.27
C ARG A 122 -28.27 -34.41 4.68
N VAL A 123 -27.43 -33.44 5.03
CA VAL A 123 -27.46 -32.74 6.32
C VAL A 123 -27.90 -31.29 6.15
N TYR A 124 -28.95 -30.88 6.85
CA TYR A 124 -29.44 -29.49 6.84
C TYR A 124 -28.61 -28.59 7.77
N LEU A 125 -28.29 -27.38 7.31
CA LEU A 125 -27.38 -26.46 8.02
C LEU A 125 -28.08 -25.59 9.06
N ARG A 126 -29.41 -25.56 9.12
CA ARG A 126 -30.19 -24.71 10.04
C ARG A 126 -29.71 -24.79 11.49
N ASP A 127 -29.53 -26.00 12.01
CA ASP A 127 -29.12 -26.20 13.42
C ASP A 127 -27.67 -25.80 13.66
N TYR A 128 -26.80 -25.96 12.66
CA TYR A 128 -25.40 -25.52 12.70
C TYR A 128 -25.30 -23.99 12.72
N ARG A 129 -26.12 -23.31 11.91
CA ARG A 129 -26.25 -21.84 11.89
C ARG A 129 -26.74 -21.32 13.24
N ALA A 130 -27.77 -21.93 13.82
CA ALA A 130 -28.28 -21.56 15.14
C ALA A 130 -27.21 -21.69 16.24
N ARG A 131 -26.44 -22.79 16.25
CA ARG A 131 -25.32 -22.97 17.19
C ARG A 131 -24.21 -21.93 17.02
N SER A 132 -23.91 -21.55 15.78
CA SER A 132 -22.91 -20.53 15.47
C SER A 132 -23.31 -19.16 16.01
N LYS A 133 -24.59 -18.76 15.83
CA LYS A 133 -25.15 -17.52 16.40
C LYS A 133 -25.15 -17.51 17.93
N ALA A 134 -25.38 -18.65 18.58
CA ALA A 134 -25.35 -18.74 20.04
C ALA A 134 -23.95 -18.58 20.64
N ALA A 135 -22.89 -18.88 19.87
CA ALA A 135 -21.50 -18.70 20.27
C ALA A 135 -20.98 -17.25 20.07
N ASP A 136 -21.80 -16.36 19.50
CA ASP A 136 -21.48 -15.01 18.98
C ASP A 136 -21.29 -13.92 20.07
N GLY A 137 -21.15 -14.28 21.34
CA GLY A 137 -20.92 -13.31 22.42
C GLY A 137 -19.59 -12.54 22.32
N ARG A 138 -18.73 -12.89 21.34
CA ARG A 138 -17.47 -12.20 21.02
C ARG A 138 -17.20 -12.31 19.52
N MET A 139 -17.85 -11.48 18.70
CA MET A 139 -17.45 -11.29 17.30
C MET A 139 -16.13 -10.50 17.23
N GLY A 140 -15.05 -11.13 17.69
CA GLY A 140 -13.69 -10.68 17.42
C GLY A 140 -13.26 -11.20 16.06
N PHE A 141 -13.23 -10.32 15.06
CA PHE A 141 -12.67 -10.62 13.74
C PHE A 141 -11.15 -10.77 13.88
N CYS A 142 -10.68 -11.93 14.34
CA CYS A 142 -9.27 -12.16 14.62
C CYS A 142 -8.64 -12.94 13.47
N CYS A 143 -8.06 -12.24 12.50
CA CYS A 143 -7.20 -12.89 11.53
C CYS A 143 -5.95 -13.43 12.25
N THR A 144 -5.86 -14.75 12.43
CA THR A 144 -4.66 -15.36 13.03
C THR A 144 -3.46 -15.36 12.07
N GLY A 145 -3.65 -14.85 10.84
CA GLY A 145 -2.62 -14.62 9.84
C GLY A 145 -1.99 -13.22 9.89
N GLY A 146 -2.45 -12.34 10.79
CA GLY A 146 -1.94 -10.96 10.93
C GLY A 146 -2.49 -9.95 9.91
N PHE A 147 -3.33 -10.38 8.96
CA PHE A 147 -4.00 -9.47 8.03
C PHE A 147 -5.03 -8.62 8.78
N GLY A 148 -4.96 -7.30 8.64
CA GLY A 148 -5.89 -6.38 9.30
C GLY A 148 -5.55 -6.01 10.74
N ASN A 149 -4.56 -6.65 11.37
CA ASN A 149 -3.97 -6.21 12.66
C ASN A 149 -2.86 -5.16 12.44
N ILE A 150 -3.04 -4.31 11.43
CA ILE A 150 -2.12 -3.21 11.14
C ILE A 150 -2.43 -2.09 12.16
N PRO A 151 -1.47 -1.68 13.01
CA PRO A 151 -1.69 -0.57 13.92
C PRO A 151 -2.21 0.66 13.17
N PRO A 152 -3.21 1.41 13.70
CA PRO A 152 -3.83 2.52 12.99
C PRO A 152 -2.83 3.54 12.42
N PHE A 153 -1.74 3.82 13.14
CA PHE A 153 -0.71 4.73 12.65
C PHE A 153 -0.03 4.24 11.36
N LYS A 154 0.16 2.92 11.17
CA LYS A 154 0.73 2.38 9.93
C LYS A 154 -0.24 2.58 8.76
N LEU A 155 -1.56 2.48 8.99
CA LEU A 155 -2.56 2.81 7.96
C LEU A 155 -2.45 4.28 7.54
N ILE A 156 -2.20 5.21 8.48
CA ILE A 156 -1.98 6.62 8.13
C ILE A 156 -0.73 6.79 7.25
N PHE A 157 0.36 6.07 7.52
CA PHE A 157 1.54 6.08 6.63
C PHE A 157 1.18 5.63 5.20
N HIS A 158 0.43 4.54 5.07
CA HIS A 158 -0.03 4.04 3.77
C HIS A 158 -0.94 5.05 3.07
N PHE A 159 -1.93 5.61 3.77
CA PHE A 159 -2.81 6.64 3.19
C PHE A 159 -2.04 7.88 2.75
N MET A 160 -1.09 8.35 3.55
CA MET A 160 -0.25 9.49 3.18
C MET A 160 0.57 9.16 1.92
N ASN A 161 1.19 7.99 1.84
CA ASN A 161 1.89 7.58 0.63
C ASN A 161 0.96 7.53 -0.60
N ASP A 162 -0.22 6.93 -0.46
CA ASP A 162 -1.15 6.71 -1.57
C ASP A 162 -1.75 8.00 -2.10
N VAL A 163 -2.11 8.94 -1.21
CA VAL A 163 -2.57 10.27 -1.62
C VAL A 163 -1.48 10.94 -2.44
N MET A 164 -0.21 10.83 -2.05
CA MET A 164 0.91 11.41 -2.81
C MET A 164 1.15 10.76 -4.16
N VAL A 165 1.06 9.43 -4.24
CA VAL A 165 1.21 8.69 -5.49
C VAL A 165 0.09 9.06 -6.47
N LYS A 166 -1.17 9.07 -6.01
CA LYS A 166 -2.33 9.42 -6.84
C LYS A 166 -2.26 10.89 -7.29
N PHE A 167 -1.97 11.79 -6.36
CA PHE A 167 -1.83 13.21 -6.64
C PHE A 167 -0.80 13.50 -7.74
N ASN A 168 0.36 12.84 -7.70
CA ASN A 168 1.39 13.02 -8.73
C ASN A 168 1.04 12.38 -10.10
N LYS A 169 0.15 11.37 -10.14
CA LYS A 169 -0.35 10.80 -11.39
C LYS A 169 -1.38 11.71 -12.06
N ASP A 170 -2.26 12.33 -11.29
CA ASP A 170 -3.33 13.18 -11.84
C ASP A 170 -2.80 14.51 -12.37
N THR A 171 -1.75 15.07 -11.76
CA THR A 171 -1.08 16.28 -12.26
C THR A 171 -0.33 16.04 -13.57
N LEU A 172 0.13 14.82 -13.81
CA LEU A 172 0.80 14.41 -15.05
C LEU A 172 -0.15 14.42 -16.26
N VAL A 173 -1.33 13.79 -16.11
CA VAL A 173 -2.32 13.67 -17.20
C VAL A 173 -2.83 15.05 -17.63
N ASN A 174 -3.08 15.94 -16.67
CA ASN A 174 -3.68 17.24 -16.95
C ASN A 174 -2.71 18.28 -17.53
N THR A 175 -1.39 18.14 -17.30
CA THR A 175 -0.40 19.07 -17.87
C THR A 175 -0.25 18.87 -19.38
N ASN A 176 -0.35 17.63 -19.87
CA ASN A 176 -0.18 17.29 -21.29
C ASN A 176 -1.35 17.71 -22.19
N ASN A 177 -2.54 17.97 -21.62
CA ASN A 177 -3.75 18.33 -22.37
C ASN A 177 -3.97 19.85 -22.52
N SER A 178 -3.00 20.68 -22.13
CA SER A 178 -3.19 22.13 -21.95
C SER A 178 -2.96 22.99 -23.22
N SER A 179 -3.04 22.41 -24.42
CA SER A 179 -2.80 23.12 -25.69
C SER A 179 -4.00 23.91 -26.25
N ASP A 180 -5.15 23.94 -25.57
CA ASP A 180 -6.37 24.65 -26.04
C ASP A 180 -6.72 25.92 -25.27
N ILE A 181 -7.42 26.84 -25.96
CA ILE A 181 -7.68 28.27 -25.67
C ILE A 181 -8.30 28.60 -24.29
N ASN A 182 -8.65 27.62 -23.45
CA ASN A 182 -9.25 27.81 -22.11
C ASN A 182 -8.28 27.53 -20.93
N THR A 183 -6.98 27.77 -21.13
CA THR A 183 -5.90 27.44 -20.19
C THR A 183 -6.03 28.08 -18.79
N LYS A 184 -6.49 29.33 -18.67
CA LYS A 184 -6.58 30.02 -17.37
C LYS A 184 -7.61 29.38 -16.42
N THR A 185 -8.78 29.00 -16.95
CA THR A 185 -9.89 28.41 -16.16
C THR A 185 -9.57 26.97 -15.74
N ILE A 186 -8.88 26.22 -16.61
CA ILE A 186 -8.41 24.86 -16.30
C ILE A 186 -7.29 24.92 -15.26
N GLN A 187 -6.35 25.86 -15.40
CA GLN A 187 -5.26 26.04 -14.45
C GLN A 187 -5.74 26.45 -13.06
N SER A 188 -6.76 27.32 -12.95
CA SER A 188 -7.35 27.68 -11.66
C SER A 188 -8.05 26.50 -11.00
N THR A 189 -8.81 25.72 -11.77
CA THR A 189 -9.52 24.52 -11.28
C THR A 189 -8.55 23.44 -10.79
N LEU A 190 -7.48 23.16 -11.56
CA LEU A 190 -6.43 22.22 -11.16
C LEU A 190 -5.67 22.70 -9.92
N THR A 191 -5.47 24.01 -9.78
CA THR A 191 -4.85 24.60 -8.59
C THR A 191 -5.73 24.40 -7.37
N HIS A 192 -7.04 24.66 -7.48
CA HIS A 192 -7.99 24.40 -6.39
C HIS A 192 -8.09 22.92 -6.02
N ALA A 193 -8.12 22.02 -7.00
CA ALA A 193 -8.10 20.57 -6.75
C ALA A 193 -6.81 20.14 -6.03
N SER A 194 -5.67 20.71 -6.43
CA SER A 194 -4.37 20.47 -5.77
C SER A 194 -4.36 20.99 -4.33
N GLU A 195 -4.89 22.18 -4.09
CA GLU A 195 -5.02 22.75 -2.75
C GLU A 195 -5.89 21.86 -1.85
N LYS A 196 -7.02 21.34 -2.36
CA LYS A 196 -7.89 20.41 -1.61
C LYS A 196 -7.20 19.09 -1.28
N ALA A 197 -6.46 18.51 -2.23
CA ALA A 197 -5.66 17.31 -1.97
C ALA A 197 -4.59 17.55 -0.88
N ILE A 198 -3.95 18.72 -0.90
CA ILE A 198 -2.97 19.13 0.11
C ILE A 198 -3.63 19.35 1.47
N GLU A 199 -4.83 19.94 1.53
CA GLU A 199 -5.63 20.04 2.76
C GLU A 199 -5.90 18.65 3.35
N SER A 200 -6.36 17.69 2.52
CA SER A 200 -6.55 16.29 2.97
C SER A 200 -5.26 15.67 3.52
N TYR A 201 -4.12 15.99 2.90
CA TYR A 201 -2.82 15.52 3.38
C TYR A 201 -2.43 16.10 4.74
N PHE A 202 -2.76 17.38 5.00
CA PHE A 202 -2.59 17.98 6.33
C PHE A 202 -3.53 17.38 7.39
N HIS A 203 -4.74 16.96 7.02
CA HIS A 203 -5.62 16.22 7.92
C HIS A 203 -5.04 14.85 8.32
N LEU A 204 -4.46 14.11 7.37
CA LEU A 204 -3.74 12.86 7.67
C LEU A 204 -2.53 13.11 8.58
N PHE A 205 -1.76 14.16 8.32
CA PHE A 205 -0.66 14.57 9.18
C PHE A 205 -1.13 14.93 10.60
N HIS A 206 -2.26 15.63 10.72
CA HIS A 206 -2.86 15.93 12.02
C HIS A 206 -3.24 14.65 12.78
N LEU A 207 -3.90 13.69 12.13
CA LEU A 207 -4.21 12.39 12.73
C LEU A 207 -2.94 11.65 13.18
N LEU A 208 -1.89 11.68 12.36
CA LEU A 208 -0.62 11.06 12.70
C LEU A 208 0.01 11.68 13.94
N ILE A 209 -0.03 13.01 14.07
CA ILE A 209 0.46 13.70 15.27
C ILE A 209 -0.37 13.33 16.50
N CYS A 210 -1.70 13.28 16.39
CA CYS A 210 -2.56 12.90 17.52
C CYS A 210 -2.19 11.51 18.02
N LEU A 211 -2.07 10.53 17.11
CA LEU A 211 -1.65 9.17 17.46
C LEU A 211 -0.26 9.14 18.11
N ALA A 212 0.67 9.97 17.63
CA ALA A 212 2.03 10.04 18.16
C ALA A 212 2.13 10.74 19.53
N ILE A 213 1.19 11.64 19.85
CA ILE A 213 1.07 12.26 21.17
C ILE A 213 0.42 11.30 22.17
N ASP A 214 -0.63 10.58 21.74
CA ASP A 214 -1.39 9.68 22.60
C ASP A 214 -0.61 8.38 22.92
N ASP A 215 0.20 7.90 21.97
CA ASP A 215 1.00 6.68 22.11
C ASP A 215 2.47 6.91 21.71
N PRO A 216 3.40 7.01 22.68
CA PRO A 216 4.83 7.13 22.42
C PRO A 216 5.43 5.99 21.58
N SER A 217 4.78 4.81 21.53
CA SER A 217 5.24 3.69 20.70
C SER A 217 5.23 4.03 19.21
N VAL A 218 4.37 4.98 18.79
CA VAL A 218 4.28 5.47 17.41
C VAL A 218 5.52 6.28 17.03
N VAL A 219 6.01 7.14 17.94
CA VAL A 219 7.27 7.87 17.74
C VAL A 219 8.44 6.88 17.79
N GLY A 220 8.42 5.93 18.73
CA GLY A 220 9.39 4.83 18.81
C GLY A 220 9.50 4.07 17.50
N TYR A 221 8.38 3.69 16.88
CA TYR A 221 8.35 3.06 15.55
C TYR A 221 8.99 3.93 14.47
N ALA A 222 8.69 5.24 14.46
CA ALA A 222 9.24 6.17 13.47
C ALA A 222 10.77 6.32 13.61
N ASN A 223 11.27 6.39 14.85
CA ASN A 223 12.70 6.40 15.17
C ASN A 223 13.35 5.09 14.69
N ASP A 224 12.80 3.94 15.08
CA ASP A 224 13.26 2.60 14.69
C ASP A 224 13.34 2.44 13.16
N LEU A 225 12.34 2.95 12.44
CA LEU A 225 12.28 2.85 10.98
C LEU A 225 13.42 3.64 10.33
N ILE A 226 13.69 4.85 10.82
CA ILE A 226 14.79 5.69 10.33
C ILE A 226 16.15 5.09 10.71
N ASP A 227 16.31 4.63 11.95
CA ASP A 227 17.56 4.05 12.44
C ASP A 227 17.92 2.76 11.71
N LYS A 228 16.96 1.85 11.50
CA LYS A 228 17.18 0.62 10.70
C LYS A 228 17.61 0.96 9.28
N PHE A 229 17.00 1.98 8.68
CA PHE A 229 17.37 2.42 7.33
C PHE A 229 18.79 3.00 7.30
N VAL A 230 19.16 3.85 8.27
CA VAL A 230 20.50 4.43 8.39
C VAL A 230 21.56 3.36 8.62
N ASN A 231 21.23 2.30 9.35
CA ASN A 231 22.11 1.17 9.68
C ASN A 231 22.14 0.07 8.60
N GLY A 232 21.73 0.36 7.37
CA GLY A 232 21.89 -0.53 6.21
C GLY A 232 20.67 -1.39 5.86
N GLY A 233 19.54 -1.24 6.57
CA GLY A 233 18.25 -1.85 6.23
C GLY A 233 17.56 -1.19 5.03
N THR A 234 18.28 -0.99 3.92
CA THR A 234 17.81 -0.20 2.77
C THR A 234 17.14 -1.05 1.70
N SER A 235 17.36 -2.36 1.70
CA SER A 235 16.82 -3.27 0.69
C SER A 235 15.29 -3.21 0.62
N LYS A 236 14.71 -3.58 -0.53
CA LYS A 236 13.25 -3.67 -0.69
C LYS A 236 12.57 -4.62 0.31
N SER A 237 13.29 -5.61 0.83
CA SER A 237 12.80 -6.50 1.89
C SER A 237 12.80 -5.84 3.28
N SER A 238 13.78 -4.97 3.57
CA SER A 238 13.93 -4.33 4.88
C SER A 238 13.13 -3.02 4.98
N CYS A 239 13.03 -2.29 3.86
CA CYS A 239 12.29 -1.05 3.73
C CYS A 239 11.43 -1.10 2.46
N PRO A 240 10.25 -1.73 2.48
CA PRO A 240 9.41 -1.89 1.28
C PRO A 240 9.05 -0.55 0.61
N ASN A 241 8.82 0.49 1.41
CA ASN A 241 8.43 1.82 0.93
C ASN A 241 9.38 2.91 1.44
N LEU A 242 10.19 3.49 0.55
CA LEU A 242 11.12 4.57 0.88
C LEU A 242 10.41 5.85 1.35
N ASN A 243 9.18 6.10 0.88
CA ASN A 243 8.42 7.29 1.25
C ASN A 243 8.04 7.27 2.73
N HIS A 244 7.92 6.08 3.32
CA HIS A 244 7.65 5.94 4.76
C HIS A 244 8.78 6.52 5.62
N ILE A 245 10.02 6.61 5.13
CA ILE A 245 11.13 7.26 5.85
C ILE A 245 10.87 8.77 6.01
N LEU A 246 10.43 9.44 4.93
CA LEU A 246 10.11 10.87 4.99
C LEU A 246 8.84 11.14 5.80
N ILE A 247 7.85 10.26 5.73
CA ILE A 247 6.63 10.34 6.55
C ILE A 247 6.97 10.12 8.04
N ALA A 248 7.76 9.10 8.39
CA ALA A 248 8.25 8.86 9.75
C ALA A 248 8.97 10.10 10.31
N SER A 249 9.77 10.76 9.47
CA SER A 249 10.53 11.94 9.88
C SER A 249 9.67 13.17 10.25
N LEU A 250 8.36 13.13 9.97
CA LEU A 250 7.42 14.15 10.43
C LEU A 250 7.25 14.09 11.96
N ILE A 251 7.25 12.88 12.54
CA ILE A 251 7.01 12.66 13.97
C ILE A 251 8.26 12.21 14.73
N SER A 252 9.23 11.58 14.07
CA SER A 252 10.46 11.04 14.68
C SER A 252 11.36 12.08 15.36
N ASP A 253 11.98 11.72 16.47
CA ASP A 253 13.03 12.51 17.15
C ASP A 253 14.38 12.44 16.43
N VAL A 254 14.56 11.45 15.55
CA VAL A 254 15.76 11.26 14.74
C VAL A 254 15.70 12.15 13.51
N GLU A 255 16.68 13.04 13.37
CA GLU A 255 16.77 13.89 12.19
C GLU A 255 17.27 13.10 10.97
N VAL A 256 16.58 13.27 9.84
CA VAL A 256 17.01 12.72 8.55
C VAL A 256 18.21 13.52 8.04
N SER A 257 19.41 12.98 8.26
CA SER A 257 20.68 13.56 7.85
C SER A 257 20.84 13.63 6.33
N TYR A 258 21.84 14.41 5.87
CA TYR A 258 22.26 14.41 4.45
C TYR A 258 22.56 12.99 3.95
N LYS A 259 23.30 12.19 4.73
CA LYS A 259 23.66 10.81 4.39
C LYS A 259 22.41 9.94 4.24
N THR A 260 21.41 10.11 5.11
CA THR A 260 20.14 9.38 5.02
C THR A 260 19.41 9.73 3.71
N MET A 261 19.33 11.01 3.36
CA MET A 261 18.74 11.46 2.09
C MET A 261 19.49 10.91 0.87
N GLU A 262 20.82 10.90 0.91
CA GLU A 262 21.67 10.33 -0.14
C GLU A 262 21.39 8.84 -0.34
N THR A 263 21.34 8.08 0.76
CA THR A 263 21.01 6.65 0.74
C THR A 263 19.61 6.40 0.18
N MET A 264 18.62 7.21 0.57
CA MET A 264 17.26 7.12 0.02
C MET A 264 17.23 7.33 -1.50
N ILE A 265 17.98 8.31 -2.00
CA ILE A 265 18.03 8.59 -3.44
C ILE A 265 18.75 7.47 -4.20
N LYS A 266 19.88 6.98 -3.67
CA LYS A 266 20.60 5.83 -4.26
C LYS A 266 19.68 4.61 -4.36
N GLU A 267 19.00 4.27 -3.28
CA GLU A 267 18.08 3.14 -3.26
C GLU A 267 16.87 3.35 -4.19
N ALA A 268 16.34 4.58 -4.29
CA ALA A 268 15.27 4.90 -5.23
C ALA A 268 15.69 4.70 -6.70
N ILE A 269 16.92 5.09 -7.04
CA ILE A 269 17.52 4.84 -8.37
C ILE A 269 17.68 3.33 -8.58
N THR A 270 18.31 2.63 -7.64
CA THR A 270 18.59 1.19 -7.73
C THR A 270 17.33 0.36 -7.92
N ARG A 271 16.25 0.66 -7.17
CA ARG A 271 14.95 -0.04 -7.30
C ARG A 271 14.30 0.12 -8.67
N ASN A 272 14.59 1.21 -9.37
CA ASN A 272 14.00 1.52 -10.67
C ASN A 272 14.81 0.96 -11.85
N VAL A 273 16.04 0.47 -11.64
CA VAL A 273 16.94 0.01 -12.72
C VAL A 273 16.29 -1.03 -13.64
N VAL A 274 15.58 -2.01 -13.08
CA VAL A 274 14.95 -3.08 -13.90
C VAL A 274 13.92 -2.52 -14.87
N TRP A 275 13.05 -1.62 -14.41
CA TRP A 275 12.04 -0.97 -15.24
C TRP A 275 12.67 -0.03 -16.26
N MET A 276 13.67 0.73 -15.81
CA MET A 276 14.43 1.66 -16.65
C MET A 276 15.15 0.97 -17.80
N LEU A 277 15.77 -0.20 -17.57
CA LEU A 277 16.42 -0.97 -18.63
C LEU A 277 15.43 -1.56 -19.64
N GLY A 278 14.19 -1.85 -19.19
CA GLY A 278 13.11 -2.25 -20.08
C GLY A 278 12.68 -1.14 -21.04
N GLU A 279 12.58 0.10 -20.54
CA GLU A 279 12.18 1.26 -21.35
C GLU A 279 13.34 1.88 -22.14
N GLN A 280 14.57 1.81 -21.62
CA GLN A 280 15.78 2.40 -22.20
C GLN A 280 16.93 1.37 -22.25
N PRO A 281 16.89 0.38 -23.15
CA PRO A 281 17.89 -0.70 -23.20
C PRO A 281 19.33 -0.21 -23.40
N GLY A 282 19.52 0.95 -24.02
CA GLY A 282 20.84 1.55 -24.23
C GLY A 282 21.58 1.87 -22.94
N LEU A 283 20.89 1.99 -21.80
CA LEU A 283 21.52 2.19 -20.49
C LEU A 283 22.26 0.94 -19.97
N SER A 284 22.05 -0.22 -20.59
CA SER A 284 22.79 -1.45 -20.28
C SER A 284 24.26 -1.37 -20.67
N TYR A 285 24.59 -0.57 -21.68
CA TYR A 285 25.97 -0.30 -22.07
C TYR A 285 26.61 0.64 -21.06
N ILE A 286 27.64 0.17 -20.34
CA ILE A 286 28.40 0.98 -19.38
C ILE A 286 29.44 1.79 -20.13
N GLU A 287 29.28 3.12 -20.14
CA GLU A 287 30.18 4.03 -20.83
C GLU A 287 31.57 4.06 -20.15
N PRO A 288 32.65 4.28 -20.90
CA PRO A 288 34.01 4.32 -20.35
C PRO A 288 34.29 5.58 -19.53
N SER A 289 33.51 6.65 -19.69
CA SER A 289 33.65 7.87 -18.89
C SER A 289 32.97 7.71 -17.53
N GLU A 290 33.61 8.21 -16.46
CA GLU A 290 33.03 8.16 -15.10
C GLU A 290 31.67 8.87 -15.01
N VAL A 291 31.48 9.91 -15.83
CA VAL A 291 30.22 10.64 -15.95
C VAL A 291 29.77 10.60 -17.41
N SER A 292 28.52 10.15 -17.63
CA SER A 292 27.86 10.15 -18.93
C SER A 292 26.62 11.04 -18.86
N GLN A 293 26.60 12.10 -19.67
CA GLN A 293 25.45 13.01 -19.73
C GLN A 293 24.20 12.27 -20.23
N TYR A 294 24.36 11.40 -21.23
CA TYR A 294 23.30 10.54 -21.73
C TYR A 294 22.72 9.66 -20.61
N ARG A 295 23.58 9.00 -19.81
CA ARG A 295 23.13 8.18 -18.68
C ARG A 295 22.38 9.01 -17.66
N LEU A 296 22.90 10.18 -17.30
CA LEU A 296 22.24 11.08 -16.34
C LEU A 296 20.85 11.49 -16.81
N GLU A 297 20.71 11.92 -18.07
CA GLU A 297 19.44 12.35 -18.66
C GLU A 297 18.44 11.19 -18.72
N LYS A 298 18.84 10.04 -19.30
CA LYS A 298 17.94 8.89 -19.46
C LYS A 298 17.54 8.24 -18.14
N THR A 299 18.47 8.17 -17.19
CA THR A 299 18.17 7.71 -15.81
C THR A 299 17.19 8.66 -15.14
N PHE A 300 17.33 9.97 -15.36
CA PHE A 300 16.40 10.95 -14.80
C PHE A 300 15.00 10.81 -15.40
N GLU A 301 14.93 10.76 -16.74
CA GLU A 301 13.68 10.63 -17.50
C GLU A 301 12.84 9.43 -17.07
N ALA A 302 13.47 8.25 -16.94
CA ALA A 302 12.79 7.01 -16.57
C ALA A 302 12.27 6.98 -15.12
N SER A 303 12.67 7.92 -14.26
CA SER A 303 12.30 7.91 -12.83
C SER A 303 11.63 9.20 -12.34
N LYS A 304 11.19 10.07 -13.27
CA LYS A 304 10.56 11.37 -12.97
C LYS A 304 9.47 11.30 -11.90
N THR A 305 8.56 10.32 -11.98
CA THR A 305 7.46 10.16 -11.01
C THR A 305 7.96 9.92 -9.59
N SER A 306 8.97 9.05 -9.42
CA SER A 306 9.56 8.75 -8.11
C SER A 306 10.24 10.00 -7.52
N TYR A 307 11.02 10.72 -8.32
CA TYR A 307 11.71 11.93 -7.87
C TYR A 307 10.75 13.06 -7.50
N ARG A 308 9.63 13.21 -8.22
CA ARG A 308 8.57 14.17 -7.88
C ARG A 308 7.96 13.90 -6.51
N ILE A 309 7.67 12.64 -6.21
CA ILE A 309 7.15 12.25 -4.90
C ILE A 309 8.17 12.57 -3.79
N LEU A 310 9.44 12.21 -3.98
CA LEU A 310 10.51 12.51 -3.01
C LEU A 310 10.66 14.03 -2.77
N MET A 311 10.69 14.83 -3.83
CA MET A 311 10.76 16.29 -3.74
C MET A 311 9.55 16.86 -3.01
N PHE A 312 8.34 16.41 -3.34
CA PHE A 312 7.13 16.87 -2.67
C PHE A 312 7.16 16.53 -1.17
N LEU A 313 7.47 15.29 -0.81
CA LEU A 313 7.57 14.86 0.60
C LEU A 313 8.61 15.68 1.36
N LYS A 314 9.76 15.99 0.74
CA LYS A 314 10.76 16.88 1.32
C LYS A 314 10.21 18.29 1.56
N ILE A 315 9.56 18.89 0.57
CA ILE A 315 8.99 20.25 0.68
C ILE A 315 7.87 20.26 1.72
N PHE A 316 6.97 19.28 1.69
CA PHE A 316 5.90 19.11 2.67
C PHE A 316 6.47 19.02 4.08
N LYS A 317 7.44 18.13 4.33
CA LYS A 317 8.10 17.99 5.63
C LYS A 317 8.53 19.36 6.16
N THR A 318 9.27 20.12 5.35
CA THR A 318 9.80 21.42 5.76
C THR A 318 8.72 22.48 6.01
N THR A 319 7.59 22.36 5.31
CA THR A 319 6.42 23.25 5.47
C THR A 319 5.60 22.88 6.70
N ALA A 320 5.45 21.58 6.98
CA ALA A 320 4.60 21.05 8.03
C ALA A 320 5.25 21.14 9.42
N ILE A 321 6.55 20.84 9.53
CA ILE A 321 7.25 20.73 10.83
C ILE A 321 8.17 21.92 11.14
N GLY A 322 8.42 22.78 10.16
CA GLY A 322 9.35 23.91 10.27
C GLY A 322 10.84 23.55 10.15
N LYS A 323 11.70 24.57 10.17
CA LYS A 323 13.16 24.46 10.26
C LYS A 323 13.69 25.51 11.27
N PRO A 324 14.31 25.12 12.39
CA PRO A 324 14.45 23.75 12.89
C PRO A 324 13.08 23.09 13.17
N LYS A 325 13.05 21.76 13.30
CA LYS A 325 11.81 21.02 13.59
C LYS A 325 11.22 21.51 14.91
N LYS A 326 9.94 21.89 14.89
CA LYS A 326 9.19 22.24 16.12
C LYS A 326 8.93 20.99 16.97
N PRO A 327 8.87 21.10 18.31
CA PRO A 327 8.46 20.00 19.18
C PRO A 327 7.10 19.43 18.78
N LEU A 328 6.92 18.11 18.93
CA LEU A 328 5.68 17.44 18.51
C LEU A 328 4.45 17.99 19.22
N SER A 329 4.56 18.34 20.51
CA SER A 329 3.49 18.98 21.29
C SER A 329 3.09 20.36 20.73
N GLN A 330 4.07 21.14 20.27
CA GLN A 330 3.79 22.42 19.61
C GLN A 330 3.08 22.20 18.26
N LEU A 331 3.55 21.24 17.45
CA LEU A 331 2.91 20.90 16.18
C LEU A 331 1.46 20.44 16.36
N ALA A 332 1.22 19.60 17.38
CA ALA A 332 -0.11 19.15 17.76
C ALA A 332 -1.02 20.34 18.11
N ASN A 333 -0.59 21.21 19.02
CA ASN A 333 -1.35 22.40 19.43
C ASN A 333 -1.67 23.33 18.25
N GLU A 334 -0.71 23.55 17.36
CA GLU A 334 -0.92 24.36 16.15
C GLU A 334 -1.89 23.70 15.17
N ALA A 335 -1.86 22.37 15.04
CA ALA A 335 -2.76 21.62 14.17
C ALA A 335 -4.20 21.60 14.74
N PHE A 336 -4.37 21.39 16.05
CA PHE A 336 -5.66 21.45 16.73
C PHE A 336 -6.34 22.81 16.56
N LYS A 337 -5.60 23.92 16.75
CA LYS A 337 -6.11 25.28 16.52
C LYS A 337 -6.62 25.52 15.10
N ARG A 338 -6.14 24.75 14.13
CA ARG A 338 -6.55 24.81 12.73
C ARG A 338 -7.49 23.68 12.33
N HIS A 339 -7.92 22.82 13.27
CA HIS A 339 -8.68 21.61 12.99
C HIS A 339 -8.03 20.72 11.91
N GLY A 340 -6.70 20.66 11.91
CA GLY A 340 -5.90 19.94 10.91
C GLY A 340 -5.78 20.62 9.55
N ALA A 341 -6.39 21.79 9.33
CA ALA A 341 -6.20 22.56 8.10
C ALA A 341 -4.75 23.07 7.98
N PRO A 342 -4.18 23.22 6.78
CA PRO A 342 -2.82 23.74 6.54
C PRO A 342 -2.53 25.11 7.19
N PRO A 343 -1.27 25.46 7.48
CA PRO A 343 -0.91 26.84 7.82
C PRO A 343 -1.36 27.82 6.73
N ARG A 344 -1.64 29.08 7.10
CA ARG A 344 -2.14 30.08 6.14
C ARG A 344 -1.18 30.20 4.95
N GLY A 345 -1.73 30.06 3.75
CA GLY A 345 -1.00 30.14 2.48
C GLY A 345 -0.17 28.90 2.11
N SER A 346 -0.01 27.92 3.02
CA SER A 346 0.85 26.77 2.74
C SER A 346 0.24 25.79 1.74
N ALA A 347 -1.10 25.67 1.68
CA ALA A 347 -1.78 24.83 0.69
C ALA A 347 -1.46 25.29 -0.73
N ARG A 348 -1.65 26.58 -1.00
CA ARG A 348 -1.29 27.22 -2.28
C ARG A 348 0.19 27.13 -2.57
N TYR A 349 1.04 27.41 -1.57
CA TYR A 349 2.49 27.27 -1.70
C TYR A 349 2.92 25.86 -2.15
N LEU A 350 2.36 24.83 -1.52
CA LEU A 350 2.63 23.43 -1.88
C LEU A 350 2.04 23.07 -3.25
N ALA A 351 0.86 23.58 -3.60
CA ALA A 351 0.24 23.36 -4.91
C ALA A 351 1.09 23.97 -6.04
N ASP A 352 1.65 25.16 -5.81
CA ASP A 352 2.56 25.80 -6.76
C ASP A 352 3.90 25.05 -6.85
N TRP A 353 4.38 24.50 -5.74
CA TRP A 353 5.53 23.57 -5.76
C TRP A 353 5.26 22.32 -6.58
N THR A 354 4.06 21.76 -6.53
CA THR A 354 3.69 20.62 -7.38
C THR A 354 3.87 20.96 -8.85
N LYS A 355 3.51 22.17 -9.31
CA LYS A 355 3.76 22.59 -10.69
C LYS A 355 5.26 22.69 -10.98
N ARG A 356 6.04 23.28 -10.06
CA ARG A 356 7.50 23.45 -10.23
C ARG A 356 8.25 22.14 -10.31
N ILE A 357 7.92 21.15 -9.47
CA ILE A 357 8.59 19.84 -9.50
C ILE A 357 8.34 19.07 -10.81
N HIS A 358 7.26 19.38 -11.54
CA HIS A 358 7.00 18.75 -12.84
C HIS A 358 7.97 19.24 -13.92
N LEU A 359 8.47 20.47 -13.79
CA LEU A 359 9.42 21.10 -14.72
C LEU A 359 10.87 20.65 -14.47
N ILE A 360 11.16 20.03 -13.33
CA ILE A 360 12.51 19.54 -13.01
C ILE A 360 12.81 18.30 -13.86
N ALA A 361 13.89 18.39 -14.62
CA ALA A 361 14.32 17.36 -15.59
C ALA A 361 15.79 16.95 -15.43
N SER A 362 16.48 17.42 -14.38
CA SER A 362 17.92 17.19 -14.19
C SER A 362 18.25 16.80 -12.75
N PHE A 363 19.30 15.98 -12.56
CA PHE A 363 19.81 15.65 -11.23
C PHE A 363 20.28 16.88 -10.43
N PRO A 364 21.02 17.86 -11.00
CA PRO A 364 21.40 19.07 -10.27
C PRO A 364 20.23 19.85 -9.67
N ASP A 365 19.15 20.05 -10.45
CA ASP A 365 17.97 20.77 -9.97
C ASP A 365 17.19 19.95 -8.93
N PHE A 366 17.09 18.63 -9.15
CA PHE A 366 16.54 17.71 -8.16
C PHE A 366 17.30 17.76 -6.84
N PHE A 367 18.64 17.65 -6.86
CA PHE A 367 19.46 17.73 -5.66
C PHE A 367 19.33 19.08 -4.96
N ARG A 368 19.18 20.18 -5.69
CA ARG A 368 18.90 21.50 -5.10
C ARG A 368 17.62 21.48 -4.27
N VAL A 369 16.52 20.94 -4.80
CA VAL A 369 15.25 20.82 -4.07
C VAL A 369 15.37 19.87 -2.87
N MET A 370 16.13 18.78 -3.02
CA MET A 370 16.36 17.82 -1.94
C MET A 370 17.26 18.38 -0.82
N GLY A 371 17.82 19.58 -0.99
CA GLY A 371 18.75 20.19 -0.04
C GLY A 371 20.14 19.53 -0.08
N MET A 372 20.51 18.99 -1.25
CA MET A 372 21.76 18.29 -1.52
C MET A 372 22.66 19.00 -2.54
N GLY A 373 22.34 20.25 -2.91
CA GLY A 373 23.21 21.05 -3.76
C GLY A 373 24.57 21.28 -3.10
N ARG A 374 25.65 21.20 -3.88
CA ARG A 374 27.03 21.48 -3.41
C ARG A 374 27.07 22.82 -2.68
N VAL A 375 27.32 22.79 -1.37
CA VAL A 375 28.11 23.84 -0.73
C VAL A 375 29.52 23.59 -1.25
N TYR A 376 29.92 24.31 -2.30
CA TYR A 376 31.35 24.41 -2.60
C TYR A 376 32.00 25.02 -1.35
N LYS A 377 32.76 24.22 -0.63
CA LYS A 377 33.90 24.70 0.14
C LYS A 377 35.14 24.18 -0.53
#